data_AF-A0A1S3XLM5-F1
#
_entry.id   AF-A0A1S3XLM5-F1
#
_cell.length_a   1.000
_cell.length_b   1.000
_cell.length_c   1.000
_cell.angle_alpha   90.00
_cell.angle_beta   90.00
_cell.angle_gamma   90.00
#
_symmetry.space_group_name_H-M   'P 1'
#
loop_
_entity.id
_entity.type
_entity.pdbx_description
1 polymer ?
#
loop_
_entity_poly.entity_id
_entity_poly.type
_entity_poly.pdbx_seq_one_letter_code
_entity_poly.pdbx_strand_id
1 'polypeptide(L)'
;MTSNIAESLNAVTKDTIELPIVELLEYIRTLLKRWTNEKLLKANGTFTYLGKKYNKDLEDNRTLSQKLRVRASTDYIHRVIDVMKRYIVCLQNKRCSCGQFQFDELPCAHALAALRHENESYENYCSPYYTRESLLHTYEIPVDPLPDESK
;
A
#
# COMPACT_ATOMS: atom_id res chain seq x y z
N MET A 1 11.00 -7.45 12.61
CA MET A 1 10.41 -8.68 12.07
C MET A 1 10.42 -8.59 10.56
N THR A 2 11.49 -9.07 9.93
CA THR A 2 11.49 -9.35 8.50
C THR A 2 11.21 -10.85 8.38
N SER A 3 9.95 -11.24 8.27
CA SER A 3 9.70 -12.58 7.72
C SER A 3 10.24 -12.52 6.30
N ASN A 4 11.32 -13.25 6.06
CA ASN A 4 11.89 -13.30 4.72
C ASN A 4 10.89 -14.04 3.80
N ILE A 5 10.92 -13.77 2.49
CA ILE A 5 9.96 -14.35 1.54
C ILE A 5 9.99 -15.88 1.60
N ALA A 6 11.18 -16.47 1.79
CA ALA A 6 11.35 -17.91 1.90
C ALA A 6 10.73 -18.48 3.19
N GLU A 7 10.83 -17.80 4.34
CA GLU A 7 10.19 -18.21 5.60
C GLU A 7 8.67 -18.18 5.48
N SER A 8 8.10 -17.14 4.87
CA SER A 8 6.66 -17.05 4.62
C SER A 8 6.18 -18.16 3.70
N LEU A 9 6.90 -18.44 2.62
CA LEU A 9 6.57 -19.53 1.70
C LEU A 9 6.72 -20.89 2.38
N ASN A 10 7.86 -21.13 3.03
CA ASN A 10 8.15 -22.37 3.74
C ASN A 10 7.14 -22.64 4.86
N ALA A 11 6.64 -21.60 5.54
CA ALA A 11 5.61 -21.77 6.56
C ALA A 11 4.29 -22.28 5.98
N VAL A 12 3.97 -21.91 4.74
CA VAL A 12 2.74 -22.31 4.07
C VAL A 12 2.92 -23.65 3.33
N THR A 13 4.11 -23.95 2.80
CA THR A 13 4.39 -25.20 2.08
C THR A 13 5.04 -26.29 2.94
N LYS A 14 5.15 -26.07 4.26
CA LYS A 14 5.91 -26.94 5.17
C LYS A 14 5.52 -28.41 5.06
N ASP A 15 4.22 -28.67 5.02
CA ASP A 15 3.66 -30.02 5.03
C ASP A 15 3.43 -30.58 3.61
N THR A 16 3.79 -29.82 2.57
CA THR A 16 3.55 -30.17 1.16
C THR A 16 4.82 -30.35 0.34
N ILE A 17 5.99 -30.05 0.90
CA ILE A 17 7.30 -30.24 0.25
C ILE A 17 7.63 -31.72 -0.02
N GLU A 18 7.06 -32.64 0.76
CA GLU A 18 7.24 -34.09 0.55
C GLU A 18 6.32 -34.67 -0.54
N LEU A 19 5.40 -33.85 -1.09
CA LEU A 19 4.47 -34.29 -2.12
C LEU A 19 5.17 -34.38 -3.49
N PRO A 20 4.66 -35.23 -4.42
CA PRO A 20 5.04 -35.18 -5.82
C PRO A 20 4.94 -33.75 -6.38
N ILE A 21 5.82 -33.40 -7.33
CA ILE A 21 5.89 -32.05 -7.94
C ILE A 21 4.51 -31.56 -8.41
N VAL A 22 3.71 -32.43 -9.00
CA VAL A 22 2.36 -32.09 -9.50
C VAL A 22 1.43 -31.67 -8.35
N GLU A 23 1.44 -32.39 -7.24
CA GLU A 23 0.63 -32.08 -6.05
C GLU A 23 1.09 -30.79 -5.37
N LEU A 24 2.41 -30.55 -5.30
CA LEU A 24 2.95 -29.30 -4.79
C LEU A 24 2.53 -28.09 -5.65
N LEU A 25 2.57 -28.22 -6.98
CA LEU A 25 2.13 -27.18 -7.91
C LEU A 25 0.63 -26.90 -7.77
N GLU A 26 -0.19 -27.96 -7.63
CA GLU A 26 -1.62 -27.82 -7.41
C GLU A 26 -1.93 -27.16 -6.06
N TYR A 27 -1.17 -27.49 -5.02
CA TYR A 27 -1.27 -26.82 -3.72
C TYR A 27 -0.94 -25.32 -3.82
N ILE A 28 0.20 -24.96 -4.44
CA ILE A 28 0.58 -23.55 -4.65
C ILE A 28 -0.49 -22.81 -5.47
N ARG A 29 -1.04 -23.44 -6.50
CA ARG A 29 -2.11 -22.87 -7.33
C ARG A 29 -3.38 -22.59 -6.51
N THR A 30 -3.82 -23.53 -5.67
CA THR A 30 -5.00 -23.33 -4.82
C THR A 30 -4.80 -22.23 -3.78
N LEU A 31 -3.58 -22.08 -3.23
CA LEU A 31 -3.21 -20.96 -2.37
C LEU A 31 -3.31 -19.62 -3.10
N LEU A 32 -2.71 -19.52 -4.27
CA LEU A 32 -2.76 -18.30 -5.10
C LEU A 32 -4.21 -17.96 -5.44
N LYS A 33 -5.01 -18.93 -5.87
CA LYS A 33 -6.44 -18.74 -6.15
C LYS A 33 -7.18 -18.19 -4.93
N ARG A 34 -6.98 -18.77 -3.75
CA ARG A 34 -7.58 -18.29 -2.50
C ARG A 34 -7.17 -16.86 -2.18
N TRP A 35 -5.88 -16.56 -2.22
CA TRP A 35 -5.37 -15.22 -1.93
C TRP A 35 -5.83 -14.16 -2.93
N THR A 36 -5.80 -14.46 -4.23
CA THR A 36 -6.32 -13.57 -5.28
C THR A 36 -7.80 -13.27 -5.05
N ASN A 37 -8.61 -14.30 -4.80
CA ASN A 37 -10.05 -14.11 -4.52
C ASN A 37 -10.30 -13.27 -3.26
N GLU A 38 -9.58 -13.54 -2.17
CA GLU A 38 -9.70 -12.75 -0.94
C GLU A 38 -9.33 -11.27 -1.16
N LYS A 39 -8.30 -11.00 -1.95
CA LYS A 39 -7.85 -9.64 -2.26
C LYS A 39 -8.82 -8.93 -3.18
N LEU A 40 -9.34 -9.62 -4.20
CA LEU A 40 -10.37 -9.10 -5.09
C LEU A 40 -11.66 -8.74 -4.33
N LEU A 41 -12.13 -9.62 -3.45
CA LEU A 41 -13.31 -9.34 -2.61
C LEU A 41 -13.10 -8.12 -1.71
N LYS A 42 -11.90 -7.99 -1.11
CA LYS A 42 -11.55 -6.80 -0.31
C LYS A 42 -11.52 -5.52 -1.14
N ALA A 43 -10.98 -5.57 -2.36
CA ALA A 43 -10.96 -4.43 -3.27
C ALA A 43 -12.38 -4.04 -3.74
N ASN A 44 -13.21 -5.02 -4.09
CA ASN A 44 -14.62 -4.82 -4.46
C ASN A 44 -15.43 -4.18 -3.33
N GLY A 45 -15.23 -4.62 -2.09
CA GLY A 45 -15.88 -4.05 -0.90
C GLY A 45 -15.28 -2.74 -0.40
N THR A 46 -14.28 -2.18 -1.07
CA THR A 46 -13.70 -0.86 -0.75
C THR A 46 -14.40 0.21 -1.58
N PHE A 47 -14.80 1.32 -0.96
CA PHE A 47 -15.45 2.46 -1.63
C PHE A 47 -14.63 3.74 -1.59
N THR A 48 -13.44 3.68 -1.00
CA THR A 48 -12.47 4.78 -0.93
C THR A 48 -11.54 4.78 -2.14
N TYR A 49 -10.88 5.91 -2.39
CA TYR A 49 -9.89 6.03 -3.47
C TYR A 49 -8.73 5.04 -3.31
N LEU A 50 -8.22 4.91 -2.08
CA LEU A 50 -7.19 3.93 -1.71
C LEU A 50 -7.82 2.63 -1.22
N GLY A 51 -7.07 1.54 -1.33
CA GLY A 51 -7.39 0.27 -0.67
C GLY A 51 -7.51 0.44 0.84
N LYS A 52 -8.40 -0.35 1.48
CA LYS A 52 -8.80 -0.21 2.88
C LYS A 52 -7.64 0.02 3.88
N LYS A 53 -6.53 -0.71 3.73
CA LYS A 53 -5.35 -0.57 4.60
C LYS A 53 -4.73 0.83 4.46
N TYR A 54 -4.36 1.23 3.24
CA TYR A 54 -3.70 2.49 2.98
C TYR A 54 -4.61 3.69 3.20
N ASN A 55 -5.93 3.55 2.98
CA ASN A 55 -6.89 4.57 3.36
C ASN A 55 -6.89 4.80 4.88
N LYS A 56 -6.80 3.73 5.68
CA LYS A 56 -6.70 3.85 7.14
C LYS A 56 -5.40 4.56 7.55
N ASP A 57 -4.27 4.14 6.98
CA ASP A 57 -2.97 4.77 7.27
C ASP A 57 -2.97 6.26 6.89
N LEU A 58 -3.61 6.62 5.78
CA LEU A 58 -3.80 8.00 5.35
C LEU A 58 -4.69 8.80 6.33
N GLU A 59 -5.82 8.26 6.78
CA GLU A 59 -6.71 8.94 7.74
C GLU A 59 -6.07 9.11 9.13
N ASP A 60 -5.27 8.14 9.57
CA ASP A 60 -4.47 8.24 10.78
C ASP A 60 -3.45 9.39 10.64
N ASN A 61 -2.74 9.47 9.51
CA ASN A 61 -1.85 10.60 9.18
C ASN A 61 -2.59 11.93 9.04
N ARG A 62 -3.80 11.93 8.49
CA ARG A 62 -4.64 13.12 8.33
C ARG A 62 -5.02 13.68 9.69
N THR A 63 -5.39 12.82 10.63
CA THR A 63 -5.69 13.21 12.01
C THR A 63 -4.47 13.85 12.69
N LEU A 64 -3.29 13.24 12.55
CA LEU A 64 -2.04 13.81 13.07
C LEU A 64 -1.72 15.17 12.45
N SER A 65 -1.96 15.33 11.15
CA SER A 65 -1.67 16.56 10.41
C SER A 65 -2.42 17.79 10.91
N GLN A 66 -3.59 17.61 11.54
CA GLN A 66 -4.47 18.72 11.97
C GLN A 66 -3.81 19.63 13.02
N LYS A 67 -2.90 19.07 13.82
CA LYS A 67 -2.22 19.79 14.90
C LYS A 67 -0.95 20.51 14.43
N LEU A 68 -0.54 20.27 13.19
CA LEU A 68 0.73 20.76 12.64
C LEU A 68 0.56 22.15 12.05
N ARG A 69 1.55 23.02 12.31
CA ARG A 69 1.60 24.37 11.75
C ARG A 69 2.50 24.37 10.51
N VAL A 70 2.05 25.03 9.45
CA VAL A 70 2.78 25.11 8.18
C VAL A 70 3.24 26.54 7.94
N ARG A 71 4.44 26.69 7.39
CA ARG A 71 4.94 27.93 6.81
C ARG A 71 5.45 27.62 5.40
N ALA A 72 4.76 28.15 4.40
CA ALA A 72 5.24 28.09 3.03
C ALA A 72 6.55 28.88 2.89
N SER A 73 7.53 28.29 2.19
CA SER A 73 8.76 28.99 1.76
C SER A 73 8.71 29.30 0.27
N THR A 74 8.06 28.44 -0.51
CA THR A 74 7.70 28.58 -1.92
C THR A 74 6.40 27.78 -2.14
N ASP A 75 5.83 27.83 -3.34
CA ASP A 75 4.64 27.06 -3.73
C ASP A 75 4.78 25.54 -3.51
N TYR A 76 6.01 25.01 -3.55
CA TYR A 76 6.25 23.56 -3.42
C TYR A 76 6.96 23.16 -2.13
N ILE A 77 7.62 24.10 -1.44
CA ILE A 77 8.45 23.85 -0.26
C ILE A 77 7.80 24.42 0.98
N HIS A 78 7.52 23.52 1.93
CA HIS A 78 6.80 23.82 3.15
C HIS A 78 7.62 23.43 4.37
N ARG A 79 7.72 24.36 5.33
CA ARG A 79 8.25 24.07 6.65
C ARG A 79 7.10 23.72 7.57
N VAL A 80 7.06 22.48 8.03
CA VAL A 80 6.04 21.98 8.97
C VAL A 80 6.62 21.91 10.36
N ILE A 81 5.91 22.48 11.34
CA ILE A 81 6.32 22.56 12.73
C ILE A 81 5.46 21.58 13.53
N ASP A 82 6.14 20.61 14.14
CA ASP A 82 5.58 19.61 15.04
C ASP A 82 6.20 19.80 16.43
N VAL A 83 5.48 20.51 17.29
CA VAL A 83 5.94 20.91 18.64
C VAL A 83 7.29 21.65 18.58
N MET A 84 8.41 20.96 18.85
CA MET A 84 9.77 21.53 18.80
C MET A 84 10.56 21.13 17.54
N LYS A 85 10.06 20.16 16.76
CA LYS A 85 10.72 19.66 15.55
C LYS A 85 10.21 20.40 14.32
N ARG A 86 11.09 20.49 13.32
CA ARG A 86 10.78 21.12 12.03
C ARG A 86 11.08 20.12 10.93
N TYR A 87 10.14 19.98 10.02
CA TYR A 87 10.24 19.13 8.86
C TYR A 87 10.13 19.96 7.59
N ILE A 88 10.85 19.54 6.56
CA ILE A 88 10.80 20.14 5.23
C ILE A 88 10.03 19.17 4.34
N VAL A 89 8.95 19.67 3.74
CA VAL A 89 8.13 18.95 2.77
C VAL A 89 8.32 19.61 1.42
N CYS A 90 8.60 18.79 0.40
CA CYS A 90 8.58 19.20 -1.00
C CYS A 90 7.46 18.42 -1.70
N LEU A 91 6.37 19.10 -2.03
CA LEU A 91 5.19 18.49 -2.66
C LEU A 91 5.50 18.03 -4.09
N GLN A 92 6.17 18.88 -4.88
CA GLN A 92 6.56 18.58 -6.26
C GLN A 92 7.34 17.27 -6.39
N ASN A 93 8.27 17.02 -5.46
CA ASN A 93 9.10 15.81 -5.47
C ASN A 93 8.54 14.68 -4.60
N LYS A 94 7.39 14.86 -3.95
CA LYS A 94 6.79 13.91 -3.01
C LYS A 94 7.74 13.48 -1.89
N ARG A 95 8.48 14.43 -1.30
CA ARG A 95 9.48 14.17 -0.25
C ARG A 95 9.17 14.86 1.06
N CYS A 96 9.51 14.19 2.16
CA CYS A 96 9.54 14.79 3.47
C CYS A 96 10.85 14.43 4.19
N SER A 97 11.41 15.38 4.94
CA SER A 97 12.58 15.13 5.77
C SER A 97 12.34 14.11 6.90
N CYS A 98 11.09 13.67 7.14
CA CYS A 98 10.80 12.58 8.06
C CYS A 98 11.06 11.18 7.48
N GLY A 99 11.33 11.04 6.18
CA GLY A 99 11.57 9.72 5.57
C GLY A 99 10.33 9.07 4.97
N GLN A 100 9.19 9.18 5.66
CA GLN A 100 8.00 8.36 5.36
C GLN A 100 7.39 8.63 3.99
N PHE A 101 7.29 9.89 3.57
CA PHE A 101 6.59 10.20 2.31
C PHE A 101 7.22 9.51 1.09
N GLN A 102 8.55 9.51 1.00
CA GLN A 102 9.27 8.84 -0.08
C GLN A 102 9.41 7.32 0.12
N PHE A 103 9.31 6.82 1.36
CA PHE A 103 9.46 5.39 1.64
C PHE A 103 8.13 4.64 1.47
N ASP A 104 7.07 5.20 2.05
CA ASP A 104 5.72 4.65 1.97
C ASP A 104 5.03 5.01 0.66
N GLU A 105 5.60 5.92 -0.15
CA GLU A 105 4.94 6.52 -1.33
C GLU A 105 3.50 7.00 -1.06
N LEU A 106 3.27 7.42 0.18
CA LEU A 106 1.99 7.86 0.72
C LEU A 106 2.21 9.15 1.52
N PRO A 107 1.34 10.17 1.40
CA PRO A 107 1.47 11.39 2.18
C PRO A 107 1.55 11.09 3.69
N CYS A 108 2.68 11.44 4.31
CA CYS A 108 2.81 11.41 5.76
C CYS A 108 2.04 12.59 6.39
N ALA A 109 1.91 12.61 7.72
CA ALA A 109 1.22 13.70 8.43
C ALA A 109 1.74 15.11 8.07
N HIS A 110 3.05 15.27 7.84
CA HIS A 110 3.63 16.54 7.42
C HIS A 110 3.23 16.92 5.99
N ALA A 111 3.26 15.95 5.06
CA ALA A 111 2.84 16.17 3.69
C ALA A 111 1.37 16.54 3.61
N LEU A 112 0.50 15.85 4.36
CA LEU A 112 -0.92 16.18 4.48
C LEU A 112 -1.17 17.56 5.08
N ALA A 113 -0.34 18.01 6.03
CA ALA A 113 -0.44 19.37 6.55
C ALA A 113 -0.11 20.41 5.46
N ALA A 114 0.93 20.17 4.66
CA ALA A 114 1.30 21.03 3.54
C ALA A 114 0.21 21.04 2.45
N LEU A 115 -0.33 19.89 2.06
CA LEU A 115 -1.43 19.79 1.10
C LEU A 115 -2.67 20.57 1.56
N ARG A 116 -3.02 20.46 2.86
CA ARG A 116 -4.10 21.25 3.43
C ARG A 116 -3.82 22.75 3.36
N HIS A 117 -2.57 23.17 3.55
CA HIS A 117 -2.18 24.58 3.44
C HIS A 117 -2.36 25.11 2.02
N GLU A 118 -2.02 24.32 1.00
CA GLU A 118 -2.18 24.65 -0.43
C GLU A 118 -3.60 24.37 -0.96
N ASN A 119 -4.51 23.86 -0.12
CA ASN A 119 -5.85 23.42 -0.51
C ASN A 119 -5.84 22.39 -1.67
N GLU A 120 -4.81 21.55 -1.70
CA GLU A 120 -4.67 20.46 -2.67
C GLU A 120 -5.18 19.13 -2.10
N SER A 121 -5.68 18.29 -3.01
CA SER A 121 -6.15 16.95 -2.68
C SER A 121 -4.98 15.96 -2.63
N TYR A 122 -5.12 14.87 -1.86
CA TYR A 122 -4.00 13.94 -1.63
C TYR A 122 -3.81 12.92 -2.75
N GLU A 123 -4.81 12.74 -3.62
CA GLU A 123 -4.88 11.65 -4.60
C GLU A 123 -3.69 11.67 -5.56
N ASN A 124 -3.26 12.86 -6.01
CA ASN A 124 -2.09 13.04 -6.88
C ASN A 124 -0.74 12.72 -6.20
N TYR A 125 -0.75 12.54 -4.89
CA TYR A 125 0.42 12.35 -4.04
C TYR A 125 0.55 10.93 -3.51
N CYS A 126 -0.40 10.05 -3.82
CA CYS A 126 -0.33 8.63 -3.49
C CYS A 126 0.30 7.81 -4.62
N SER A 127 0.92 6.69 -4.26
CA SER A 127 1.33 5.67 -5.22
C SER A 127 0.11 5.02 -5.90
N PRO A 128 0.14 4.80 -7.23
CA PRO A 128 -0.94 4.11 -7.93
C PRO A 128 -1.17 2.70 -7.38
N TYR A 129 -0.12 2.03 -6.86
CA TYR A 129 -0.18 0.68 -6.29
C TYR A 129 -1.17 0.52 -5.13
N TYR A 130 -1.57 1.62 -4.49
CA TYR A 130 -2.49 1.61 -3.37
C TYR A 130 -3.92 1.96 -3.75
N THR A 131 -4.17 2.37 -4.99
CA THR A 131 -5.51 2.74 -5.44
C THR A 131 -6.42 1.52 -5.50
N ARG A 132 -7.69 1.73 -5.20
CA ARG A 132 -8.72 0.69 -5.37
C ARG A 132 -8.72 0.15 -6.80
N GLU A 133 -8.60 1.03 -7.78
CA GLU A 133 -8.57 0.68 -9.20
C GLU A 133 -7.41 -0.27 -9.53
N SER A 134 -6.18 0.07 -9.16
CA SER A 134 -5.03 -0.80 -9.38
C SER A 134 -5.16 -2.14 -8.65
N LEU A 135 -5.73 -2.15 -7.44
CA LEU A 135 -5.98 -3.41 -6.72
C LEU A 135 -7.01 -4.29 -7.45
N LEU A 136 -8.09 -3.71 -7.99
CA LEU A 136 -9.08 -4.46 -8.77
C LEU A 136 -8.42 -5.08 -10.01
N HIS A 137 -7.74 -4.27 -10.80
CA HIS A 137 -7.08 -4.72 -12.02
C HIS A 137 -5.99 -5.78 -11.75
N THR A 138 -5.27 -5.66 -10.63
CA THR A 138 -4.25 -6.65 -10.24
C THR A 138 -4.84 -8.03 -9.95
N TYR A 139 -6.06 -8.09 -9.38
CA TYR A 139 -6.66 -9.33 -8.90
C TYR A 139 -7.86 -9.80 -9.72
N GLU A 140 -8.18 -9.15 -10.85
CA GLU A 140 -9.30 -9.55 -11.71
C GLU A 140 -9.04 -10.84 -12.48
N ILE A 141 -7.78 -11.14 -12.77
CA ILE A 141 -7.39 -12.33 -13.53
C ILE A 141 -7.52 -13.57 -12.62
N PRO A 142 -8.37 -14.54 -12.98
CA PRO A 142 -8.53 -15.76 -12.19
C PRO A 142 -7.29 -16.65 -12.31
N VAL A 143 -7.02 -17.42 -11.26
CA VAL A 143 -6.00 -18.49 -11.30
C VAL A 143 -6.65 -19.75 -11.88
N ASP A 144 -6.31 -20.08 -13.11
CA ASP A 144 -6.88 -21.20 -13.86
C ASP A 144 -6.49 -22.58 -13.30
N PRO A 145 -7.31 -23.63 -13.50
CA PRO A 145 -6.93 -25.02 -13.24
C PRO A 145 -5.77 -25.49 -14.11
N LEU A 146 -4.91 -26.33 -13.54
CA LEU A 146 -3.97 -27.10 -14.35
C LEU A 146 -4.78 -28.06 -15.23
N PRO A 147 -4.41 -28.23 -16.52
CA PRO A 147 -5.02 -29.23 -17.36
C PRO A 147 -4.79 -30.62 -16.77
N ASP A 148 -5.83 -31.45 -16.81
CA ASP A 148 -5.78 -32.83 -16.35
C ASP A 148 -4.89 -33.65 -17.31
N GLU A 149 -3.97 -34.45 -16.78
CA GLU A 149 -3.07 -35.32 -17.57
C GLU A 149 -3.82 -36.46 -18.28
N SER A 150 -5.12 -36.66 -17.99
CA SER A 150 -5.95 -37.70 -18.59
C SER A 150 -6.43 -37.43 -20.04
N LYS A 151 -5.65 -36.69 -20.84
CA LYS A 151 -5.85 -36.50 -22.28
C LYS A 151 -4.56 -36.64 -23.10
#